data_AF-A0A023G8J6-F1
#
_entry.id   AF-A0A023G8J6-F1
#
_cell.length_a   1.000
_cell.length_b   1.000
_cell.length_c   1.000
_cell.angle_alpha   90.00
_cell.angle_beta   90.00
_cell.angle_gamma   90.00
#
_symmetry.space_group_name_H-M   'P 1'
#
loop_
_entity.id
_entity.type
_entity.pdbx_description
1 polymer ?
#
loop_
_entity_poly.entity_id
_entity_poly.type
_entity_poly.pdbx_seq_one_letter_code
_entity_poly.pdbx_strand_id
1 'polypeptide(L)'
;MFLIVYHLYSASIKTFVSIETNVCLRVIAYTITSSVEFTPSWILRWHPWRLIHWFIFGGGVVYTIWSLSVSIESEFIVSDVPEAFTPSLYGFQRKQDNMQFGWTITRSYLRDSLKWLLLHPILGRATAYVAPSLVPVFHSFYSLLAVASVFSWEVAVLFLCEHALFYGITALRNPALSYIITLFILGQNYIFTSPNLGYFNRKHGPLCYMVTYVAFYWNIARCLSFSVDYLKAERLKPEESRRRWPPYWKTLAYVIYVPTVYLGPLQNYDDYVGQVNKDRPACTPREIACSIARFSSLWSSLCPNGSYDSFH
;
A
#
# COMPACT_ATOMS: atom_id res chain seq x y z
N MET A 1 -32.89 -1.44 15.70
CA MET A 1 -32.10 -1.97 14.56
C MET A 1 -30.93 -1.06 14.18
N PHE A 2 -31.14 0.23 13.89
CA PHE A 2 -30.06 1.18 13.55
C PHE A 2 -28.95 1.35 14.62
N LEU A 3 -29.29 1.34 15.91
CA LEU A 3 -28.32 1.44 17.00
C LEU A 3 -27.41 0.22 17.12
N ILE A 4 -27.93 -0.98 16.84
CA ILE A 4 -27.18 -2.24 16.93
C ILE A 4 -26.20 -2.34 15.75
N VAL A 5 -26.63 -1.96 14.55
CA VAL A 5 -25.76 -1.88 13.36
C VAL A 5 -24.66 -0.83 13.57
N TYR A 6 -24.97 0.33 14.14
CA TYR A 6 -23.97 1.35 14.46
C TYR A 6 -22.95 0.87 15.52
N HIS A 7 -23.40 0.15 16.55
CA HIS A 7 -22.50 -0.40 17.57
C HIS A 7 -21.62 -1.53 17.02
N LEU A 8 -22.16 -2.42 16.18
CA LEU A 8 -21.39 -3.46 15.49
C LEU A 8 -20.40 -2.87 14.48
N TYR A 9 -20.80 -1.83 13.75
CA TYR A 9 -19.96 -1.09 12.81
C TYR A 9 -18.83 -0.34 13.53
N SER A 10 -19.15 0.37 14.61
CA SER A 10 -18.17 1.07 15.45
C SER A 10 -17.19 0.11 16.13
N ALA A 11 -17.68 -1.04 16.63
CA ALA A 11 -16.84 -2.08 17.21
C ALA A 11 -15.94 -2.73 16.16
N SER A 12 -16.44 -3.06 14.97
CA SER A 12 -15.65 -3.65 13.89
C SER A 12 -14.56 -2.71 13.38
N ILE A 13 -14.88 -1.42 13.24
CA ILE A 13 -13.90 -0.37 12.90
C ILE A 13 -12.84 -0.25 13.98
N LYS A 14 -13.22 -0.17 15.26
CA LYS A 14 -12.28 -0.07 16.38
C LYS A 14 -11.39 -1.31 16.51
N THR A 15 -11.93 -2.50 16.30
CA THR A 15 -11.18 -3.76 16.35
C THR A 15 -10.25 -3.89 15.16
N PHE A 16 -10.68 -3.57 13.94
CA PHE A 16 -9.81 -3.56 12.76
C PHE A 16 -8.69 -2.52 12.89
N VAL A 17 -9.02 -1.28 13.31
CA VAL A 17 -8.05 -0.23 13.58
C VAL A 17 -7.09 -0.63 14.71
N SER A 18 -7.58 -1.25 15.77
CA SER A 18 -6.73 -1.73 16.87
C SER A 18 -5.80 -2.86 16.39
N ILE A 19 -6.27 -3.79 15.56
CA ILE A 19 -5.45 -4.86 15.00
C ILE A 19 -4.39 -4.28 14.07
N GLU A 20 -4.75 -3.43 13.11
CA GLU A 20 -3.81 -2.82 12.16
C GLU A 20 -2.81 -1.90 12.85
N THR A 21 -3.23 -1.12 13.85
CA THR A 21 -2.32 -0.28 14.64
C THR A 21 -1.40 -1.14 15.51
N ASN A 22 -1.89 -2.26 16.09
CA ASN A 22 -1.05 -3.21 16.81
C ASN A 22 -0.09 -3.95 15.88
N VAL A 23 -0.50 -4.29 14.65
CA VAL A 23 0.36 -4.88 13.63
C VAL A 23 1.41 -3.87 13.17
N CYS A 24 1.04 -2.62 12.90
CA CYS A 24 1.98 -1.54 12.59
C CYS A 24 2.96 -1.30 13.75
N LEU A 25 2.49 -1.23 14.99
CA LEU A 25 3.35 -1.09 16.17
C LEU A 25 4.27 -2.30 16.36
N ARG A 26 3.79 -3.52 16.11
CA ARG A 26 4.60 -4.75 16.16
C ARG A 26 5.60 -4.83 15.02
N VAL A 27 5.23 -4.43 13.81
CA VAL A 27 6.13 -4.37 12.65
C VAL A 27 7.17 -3.28 12.87
N ILE A 28 6.80 -2.10 13.36
CA ILE A 28 7.74 -1.02 13.67
C ILE A 28 8.63 -1.42 14.85
N ALA A 29 8.09 -2.01 15.92
CA ALA A 29 8.88 -2.55 17.03
C ALA A 29 9.81 -3.67 16.56
N TYR A 30 9.34 -4.54 15.65
CA TYR A 30 10.15 -5.58 15.03
C TYR A 30 11.21 -5.00 14.10
N THR A 31 10.96 -3.93 13.36
CA THR A 31 11.96 -3.22 12.55
C THR A 31 12.99 -2.54 13.45
N ILE A 32 12.57 -1.99 14.59
CA ILE A 32 13.46 -1.43 15.61
C ILE A 32 14.33 -2.53 16.22
N THR A 33 13.78 -3.71 16.56
CA THR A 33 14.56 -4.82 17.15
C THR A 33 15.39 -5.61 16.12
N SER A 34 14.89 -5.81 14.90
CA SER A 34 15.61 -6.50 13.80
C SER A 34 16.72 -5.66 13.18
N SER A 35 16.76 -4.34 13.44
CA SER A 35 17.93 -3.50 13.14
C SER A 35 19.21 -3.95 13.86
N VAL A 36 19.12 -4.91 14.80
CA VAL A 36 20.22 -5.52 15.54
C VAL A 36 20.75 -6.82 14.90
N GLU A 37 20.01 -7.50 14.01
CA GLU A 37 20.45 -8.77 13.41
C GLU A 37 20.23 -8.80 11.89
N PHE A 38 21.29 -8.51 11.15
CA PHE A 38 21.35 -8.58 9.70
C PHE A 38 21.57 -10.03 9.25
N THR A 39 20.63 -10.63 8.52
CA THR A 39 20.87 -11.89 7.79
C THR A 39 21.08 -11.61 6.30
N PRO A 40 22.23 -12.01 5.71
CA PRO A 40 22.59 -11.63 4.34
C PRO A 40 21.91 -12.46 3.23
N SER A 41 21.89 -11.84 2.04
CA SER A 41 21.10 -12.13 0.83
C SER A 41 21.55 -13.29 -0.07
N TRP A 42 22.30 -14.28 0.43
CA TRP A 42 22.80 -15.41 -0.39
C TRP A 42 22.07 -16.75 -0.17
N ILE A 43 20.97 -16.76 0.59
CA ILE A 43 20.20 -17.98 0.90
C ILE A 43 19.07 -18.19 -0.14
N LEU A 44 19.45 -18.30 -1.41
CA LEU A 44 18.58 -18.76 -2.51
C LEU A 44 19.00 -20.13 -3.04
N ARG A 45 19.45 -21.03 -2.14
CA ARG A 45 19.55 -22.46 -2.47
C ARG A 45 18.23 -23.13 -2.14
N TRP A 46 17.61 -23.74 -3.15
CA TRP A 46 16.39 -24.52 -3.06
C TRP A 46 16.62 -25.76 -2.19
N HIS A 47 16.46 -25.61 -0.88
CA HIS A 47 16.52 -26.72 0.05
C HIS A 47 15.22 -27.55 -0.05
N PRO A 48 15.28 -28.90 -0.13
CA PRO A 48 14.09 -29.75 -0.29
C PRO A 48 13.01 -29.49 0.79
N TRP A 49 13.41 -29.19 2.02
CA TRP A 49 12.49 -28.79 3.09
C TRP A 49 11.68 -27.51 2.81
N ARG A 50 12.22 -26.55 2.04
CA ARG A 50 11.45 -25.36 1.63
C ARG A 50 10.43 -25.69 0.56
N LEU A 51 10.77 -26.59 -0.37
CA LEU A 51 9.81 -27.08 -1.37
C LEU A 51 8.65 -27.81 -0.68
N ILE A 52 8.96 -28.67 0.30
CA ILE A 52 7.94 -29.33 1.12
C ILE A 52 7.10 -28.31 1.89
N HIS A 53 7.72 -27.30 2.51
CA HIS A 53 6.99 -26.22 3.19
C HIS A 53 6.03 -25.49 2.25
N TRP A 54 6.50 -25.05 1.07
CA TRP A 54 5.66 -24.36 0.09
C TRP A 54 4.59 -25.27 -0.51
N PHE A 55 4.86 -26.57 -0.65
CA PHE A 55 3.88 -27.54 -1.15
C PHE A 55 2.79 -27.82 -0.11
N ILE A 56 3.15 -27.98 1.17
CA ILE A 56 2.19 -28.17 2.26
C ILE A 56 1.38 -26.88 2.48
N PHE A 57 2.05 -25.72 2.51
CA PHE A 57 1.38 -24.44 2.69
C PHE A 57 0.46 -24.12 1.50
N GLY A 58 0.99 -24.19 0.28
CA GLY A 58 0.22 -23.95 -0.94
C GLY A 58 -0.91 -24.96 -1.11
N GLY A 59 -0.64 -26.24 -0.91
CA GLY A 59 -1.63 -27.31 -0.95
C GLY A 59 -2.70 -27.14 0.13
N GLY A 60 -2.32 -26.74 1.35
CA GLY A 60 -3.24 -26.42 2.45
C GLY A 60 -4.13 -25.23 2.11
N VAL A 61 -3.59 -24.15 1.55
CA VAL A 61 -4.36 -22.99 1.08
C VAL A 61 -5.32 -23.37 -0.05
N VAL A 62 -4.87 -24.15 -1.03
CA VAL A 62 -5.73 -24.62 -2.12
C VAL A 62 -6.82 -25.54 -1.58
N TYR A 63 -6.48 -26.44 -0.66
CA TYR A 63 -7.43 -27.33 -0.01
C TYR A 63 -8.47 -26.58 0.79
N THR A 64 -8.10 -25.56 1.57
CA THR A 64 -9.07 -24.75 2.33
C THR A 64 -9.93 -23.90 1.42
N ILE A 65 -9.37 -23.29 0.36
CA ILE A 65 -10.15 -22.57 -0.65
C ILE A 65 -11.13 -23.52 -1.34
N TRP A 66 -10.69 -24.73 -1.70
CA TRP A 66 -11.54 -25.75 -2.30
C TRP A 66 -12.61 -26.24 -1.33
N SER A 67 -12.26 -26.58 -0.09
CA SER A 67 -13.22 -27.10 0.89
C SER A 67 -14.28 -26.04 1.22
N LEU A 68 -13.90 -24.76 1.30
CA LEU A 68 -14.83 -23.64 1.44
C LEU A 68 -15.63 -23.39 0.16
N SER A 69 -15.08 -23.71 -1.02
CA SER A 69 -15.80 -23.54 -2.28
C SER A 69 -16.88 -24.61 -2.50
N VAL A 70 -16.67 -25.83 -1.98
CA VAL A 70 -17.62 -26.94 -2.12
C VAL A 70 -18.43 -27.26 -0.85
N SER A 71 -18.25 -26.52 0.25
CA SER A 71 -18.98 -26.81 1.49
C SER A 71 -20.45 -26.40 1.38
N ILE A 72 -21.33 -27.32 1.75
CA ILE A 72 -22.78 -27.10 1.82
C ILE A 72 -23.10 -26.00 2.86
N GLU A 73 -22.31 -25.90 3.93
CA GLU A 73 -22.38 -24.81 4.91
C GLU A 73 -22.22 -23.42 4.27
N SER A 74 -21.43 -23.29 3.20
CA SER A 74 -21.29 -22.02 2.48
C SER A 74 -22.51 -21.66 1.64
N GLU A 75 -23.28 -22.64 1.18
CA GLU A 75 -24.55 -22.41 0.48
C GLU A 75 -25.65 -22.00 1.46
N PHE A 76 -25.70 -22.63 2.64
CA PHE A 76 -26.65 -22.28 3.71
C PHE A 76 -26.45 -20.84 4.22
N ILE A 77 -25.21 -20.39 4.39
CA ILE A 77 -24.93 -19.01 4.83
C ILE A 77 -25.43 -17.99 3.80
N VAL A 78 -25.34 -18.31 2.50
CA VAL A 78 -25.86 -17.46 1.42
C VAL A 78 -27.38 -17.43 1.38
N SER A 79 -28.06 -18.54 1.73
CA SER A 79 -29.53 -18.58 1.81
C SER A 79 -30.07 -17.88 3.05
N ASP A 80 -29.37 -17.97 4.17
CA ASP A 80 -29.84 -17.44 5.46
C ASP A 80 -29.64 -15.92 5.59
N VAL A 81 -28.60 -15.37 4.95
CA VAL A 81 -28.30 -13.94 5.00
C VAL A 81 -28.03 -13.39 3.59
N PRO A 82 -29.01 -13.39 2.67
CA PRO A 82 -28.77 -13.04 1.27
C PRO A 82 -28.27 -11.59 1.08
N GLU A 83 -28.61 -10.67 1.99
CA GLU A 83 -28.16 -9.27 2.00
C GLU A 83 -26.66 -9.12 2.33
N ALA A 84 -26.05 -10.12 2.98
CA ALA A 84 -24.63 -10.17 3.26
C ALA A 84 -23.77 -10.41 2.02
N PHE A 85 -24.38 -10.83 0.91
CA PHE A 85 -23.66 -11.27 -0.28
C PHE A 85 -24.02 -10.42 -1.50
N THR A 86 -22.99 -9.93 -2.19
CA THR A 86 -23.13 -9.12 -3.40
C THR A 86 -22.70 -9.89 -4.64
N PRO A 87 -23.22 -9.58 -5.83
CA PRO A 87 -22.68 -10.13 -7.07
C PRO A 87 -21.17 -9.89 -7.19
N SER A 88 -20.46 -10.88 -7.73
CA SER A 88 -19.02 -10.77 -7.95
C SER A 88 -18.72 -9.68 -8.97
N LEU A 89 -17.80 -8.78 -8.64
CA LEU A 89 -17.31 -7.76 -9.58
C LEU A 89 -16.48 -8.38 -10.72
N TYR A 90 -16.06 -9.65 -10.58
CA TYR A 90 -15.16 -10.34 -11.50
C TYR A 90 -15.88 -11.30 -12.45
N GLY A 91 -17.21 -11.18 -12.58
CA GLY A 91 -18.01 -12.04 -13.45
C GLY A 91 -18.18 -13.49 -12.97
N PHE A 92 -17.76 -13.80 -11.75
CA PHE A 92 -18.01 -15.13 -11.15
C PHE A 92 -19.48 -15.27 -10.74
N GLN A 93 -20.07 -16.44 -11.02
CA GLN A 93 -21.46 -16.75 -10.64
C GLN A 93 -21.67 -16.78 -9.12
N ARG A 94 -20.61 -17.04 -8.34
CA ARG A 94 -20.67 -17.07 -6.88
C ARG A 94 -20.81 -15.66 -6.31
N LYS A 95 -21.79 -15.46 -5.42
CA LYS A 95 -21.93 -14.22 -4.66
C LYS A 95 -20.77 -14.07 -3.67
N GLN A 96 -20.32 -12.85 -3.49
CA GLN A 96 -19.17 -12.51 -2.64
C GLN A 96 -19.65 -11.98 -1.30
N ASP A 97 -19.03 -12.47 -0.22
CA ASP A 97 -19.24 -11.97 1.13
C ASP A 97 -18.88 -10.48 1.21
N ASN A 98 -19.82 -9.70 1.74
CA ASN A 98 -19.72 -8.26 1.95
C ASN A 98 -19.94 -7.87 3.42
N MET A 99 -19.95 -8.82 4.37
CA MET A 99 -20.06 -8.53 5.80
C MET A 99 -18.74 -8.05 6.37
N GLN A 100 -17.61 -8.53 5.84
CA GLN A 100 -16.30 -8.19 6.38
C GLN A 100 -15.85 -6.81 5.89
N PHE A 101 -15.98 -5.82 6.77
CA PHE A 101 -15.70 -4.42 6.50
C PHE A 101 -14.31 -4.18 5.85
N GLY A 102 -13.24 -4.79 6.37
CA GLY A 102 -11.89 -4.63 5.82
C GLY A 102 -11.74 -5.13 4.37
N TRP A 103 -12.45 -6.21 4.03
CA TRP A 103 -12.48 -6.75 2.67
C TRP A 103 -13.24 -5.81 1.72
N THR A 104 -14.38 -5.29 2.15
CA THR A 104 -15.17 -4.32 1.38
C THR A 104 -14.37 -3.04 1.09
N ILE A 105 -13.64 -2.51 2.07
CA ILE A 105 -12.77 -1.33 1.90
C ILE A 105 -11.63 -1.64 0.93
N THR A 106 -10.93 -2.75 1.10
CA THR A 106 -9.80 -3.14 0.24
C THR A 106 -10.25 -3.33 -1.21
N ARG A 107 -11.38 -3.99 -1.44
CA ARG A 107 -11.96 -4.19 -2.77
C ARG A 107 -12.37 -2.87 -3.41
N SER A 108 -13.00 -1.99 -2.64
CA SER A 108 -13.40 -0.66 -3.13
C SER A 108 -12.19 0.17 -3.53
N TYR A 109 -11.13 0.16 -2.71
CA TYR A 109 -9.86 0.82 -3.03
C TYR A 109 -9.25 0.26 -4.32
N LEU A 110 -9.15 -1.08 -4.45
CA LEU A 110 -8.60 -1.70 -5.65
C LEU A 110 -9.38 -1.32 -6.90
N ARG A 111 -10.71 -1.32 -6.83
CA ARG A 111 -11.57 -0.89 -7.94
C ARG A 111 -11.32 0.57 -8.32
N ASP A 112 -11.32 1.47 -7.35
CA ASP A 112 -11.24 2.90 -7.59
C ASP A 112 -9.81 3.35 -8.01
N SER A 113 -8.80 2.61 -7.56
CA SER A 113 -7.39 2.80 -7.93
C SER A 113 -6.96 2.01 -9.18
N LEU A 114 -7.78 1.10 -9.70
CA LEU A 114 -7.41 0.17 -10.77
C LEU A 114 -6.83 0.87 -12.00
N LYS A 115 -7.48 1.94 -12.45
CA LYS A 115 -7.01 2.76 -13.59
C LYS A 115 -5.61 3.32 -13.35
N TRP A 116 -5.31 3.75 -12.12
CA TRP A 116 -3.99 4.25 -11.75
C TRP A 116 -2.96 3.13 -11.67
N LEU A 117 -3.31 2.01 -11.04
CA LEU A 117 -2.40 0.86 -10.94
C LEU A 117 -2.01 0.32 -12.32
N LEU A 118 -2.94 0.34 -13.27
CA LEU A 118 -2.71 -0.18 -14.61
C LEU A 118 -2.02 0.82 -15.56
N LEU A 119 -2.29 2.12 -15.42
CA LEU A 119 -1.59 3.16 -16.20
C LEU A 119 -0.15 3.35 -15.74
N HIS A 120 0.13 3.15 -14.45
CA HIS A 120 1.45 3.34 -13.85
C HIS A 120 2.59 2.61 -14.58
N PRO A 121 2.54 1.29 -14.89
CA PRO A 121 3.62 0.61 -15.59
C PRO A 121 3.85 1.12 -17.02
N ILE A 122 2.80 1.53 -17.74
CA ILE A 122 2.91 2.05 -19.11
C ILE A 122 3.60 3.40 -19.08
N LEU A 123 3.08 4.33 -18.28
CA LEU A 123 3.61 5.69 -18.18
C LEU A 123 5.00 5.70 -17.56
N GLY A 124 5.24 4.90 -16.52
CA GLY A 124 6.56 4.78 -15.90
C GLY A 124 7.62 4.25 -16.87
N ARG A 125 7.27 3.29 -17.74
CA ARG A 125 8.17 2.80 -18.79
C ARG A 125 8.40 3.83 -19.88
N ALA A 126 7.36 4.56 -20.29
CA ALA A 126 7.48 5.65 -21.25
C ALA A 126 8.39 6.77 -20.71
N THR A 127 8.22 7.18 -19.45
CA THR A 127 9.12 8.15 -18.80
C THR A 127 10.55 7.62 -18.72
N ALA A 128 10.74 6.36 -18.35
CA ALA A 128 12.07 5.75 -18.29
C ALA A 128 12.74 5.67 -19.66
N TYR A 129 11.97 5.57 -20.75
CA TYR A 129 12.49 5.59 -22.12
C TYR A 129 12.88 7.00 -22.58
N VAL A 130 11.99 7.98 -22.39
CA VAL A 130 12.15 9.35 -22.90
C VAL A 130 13.12 10.17 -22.04
N ALA A 131 12.98 10.08 -20.71
CA ALA A 131 13.73 10.88 -19.76
C ALA A 131 14.00 10.08 -18.46
N PRO A 132 15.00 9.17 -18.46
CA PRO A 132 15.31 8.31 -17.31
C PRO A 132 15.54 9.10 -16.00
N SER A 133 16.13 10.29 -16.09
CA SER A 133 16.40 11.17 -14.93
C SER A 133 15.14 11.70 -14.25
N LEU A 134 14.00 11.77 -14.96
CA LEU A 134 12.73 12.28 -14.46
C LEU A 134 11.84 11.20 -13.85
N VAL A 135 12.24 9.92 -13.87
CA VAL A 135 11.44 8.81 -13.33
C VAL A 135 11.02 9.02 -11.87
N PRO A 136 11.88 9.47 -10.94
CA PRO A 136 11.46 9.75 -9.56
C PRO A 136 10.46 10.91 -9.46
N VAL A 137 10.58 11.91 -10.34
CA VAL A 137 9.64 13.04 -10.41
C VAL A 137 8.28 12.54 -10.89
N PHE A 138 8.26 11.71 -11.94
CA PHE A 138 7.06 11.05 -12.43
C PHE A 138 6.40 10.23 -11.32
N HIS A 139 7.13 9.34 -10.64
CA HIS A 139 6.55 8.52 -9.57
C HIS A 139 5.95 9.35 -8.44
N SER A 140 6.62 10.43 -8.03
CA SER A 140 6.10 11.35 -7.01
C SER A 140 4.80 12.03 -7.48
N PHE A 141 4.84 12.68 -8.65
CA PHE A 141 3.72 13.47 -9.15
C PHE A 141 2.52 12.59 -9.50
N TYR A 142 2.76 11.47 -10.18
CA TYR A 142 1.76 10.47 -10.48
C TYR A 142 1.10 9.95 -9.20
N SER A 143 1.90 9.73 -8.15
CA SER A 143 1.38 9.22 -6.90
C SER A 143 0.50 10.21 -6.16
N LEU A 144 0.91 11.48 -6.09
CA LEU A 144 0.09 12.55 -5.53
C LEU A 144 -1.22 12.71 -6.29
N LEU A 145 -1.17 12.66 -7.63
CA LEU A 145 -2.37 12.81 -8.45
C LEU A 145 -3.35 11.65 -8.23
N ALA A 146 -2.85 10.42 -8.17
CA ALA A 146 -3.67 9.26 -7.87
C ALA A 146 -4.29 9.37 -6.47
N VAL A 147 -3.50 9.69 -5.44
CA VAL A 147 -3.98 9.90 -4.05
C VAL A 147 -5.06 10.99 -4.00
N ALA A 148 -4.82 12.12 -4.66
CA ALA A 148 -5.77 13.23 -4.72
C ALA A 148 -7.08 12.85 -5.41
N SER A 149 -7.00 11.99 -6.43
CA SER A 149 -8.17 11.55 -7.21
C SER A 149 -8.96 10.41 -6.57
N VAL A 150 -8.30 9.49 -5.86
CA VAL A 150 -8.93 8.32 -5.23
C VAL A 150 -9.49 8.67 -3.85
N PHE A 151 -8.83 9.59 -3.13
CA PHE A 151 -9.24 10.01 -1.79
C PHE A 151 -9.70 11.46 -1.80
N SER A 152 -8.76 12.40 -1.68
CA SER A 152 -8.98 13.83 -1.82
C SER A 152 -7.65 14.57 -1.90
N TRP A 153 -7.66 15.80 -2.41
CA TRP A 153 -6.47 16.65 -2.43
C TRP A 153 -5.92 16.94 -1.01
N GLU A 154 -6.78 16.93 0.00
CA GLU A 154 -6.41 17.15 1.41
C GLU A 154 -5.53 16.01 1.93
N VAL A 155 -5.82 14.77 1.51
CA VAL A 155 -4.98 13.60 1.82
C VAL A 155 -3.61 13.71 1.14
N ALA A 156 -3.57 14.18 -0.10
CA ALA A 156 -2.31 14.40 -0.80
C ALA A 156 -1.45 15.48 -0.09
N VAL A 157 -2.07 16.57 0.37
CA VAL A 157 -1.39 17.61 1.17
C VAL A 157 -0.92 17.04 2.51
N LEU A 158 -1.72 16.22 3.18
CA LEU A 158 -1.33 15.56 4.42
C LEU A 158 -0.03 14.75 4.22
N PHE A 159 0.03 13.91 3.19
CA PHE A 159 1.22 13.09 2.90
C PHE A 159 2.44 13.94 2.51
N LEU A 160 2.23 15.06 1.81
CA LEU A 160 3.30 16.04 1.55
C LEU A 160 3.83 16.65 2.84
N CYS A 161 2.95 17.01 3.77
CA CYS A 161 3.33 17.55 5.07
C CYS A 161 4.11 16.53 5.91
N GLU A 162 3.68 15.26 5.95
CA GLU A 162 4.42 14.18 6.61
C GLU A 162 5.85 14.06 6.06
N HIS A 163 5.97 14.00 4.73
CA HIS A 163 7.27 13.88 4.08
C HIS A 163 8.14 15.11 4.33
N ALA A 164 7.59 16.32 4.18
CA ALA A 164 8.32 17.57 4.40
C ALA A 164 8.83 17.70 5.84
N LEU A 165 8.03 17.28 6.83
CA LEU A 165 8.42 17.25 8.23
C LEU A 165 9.65 16.37 8.45
N PHE A 166 9.60 15.11 7.99
CA PHE A 166 10.72 14.19 8.15
C PHE A 166 11.93 14.58 7.31
N TYR A 167 11.73 15.15 6.12
CA TYR A 167 12.81 15.70 5.31
C TYR A 167 13.54 16.83 6.03
N GLY A 168 12.80 17.73 6.68
CA GLY A 168 13.35 18.80 7.52
C GLY A 168 14.08 18.26 8.75
N ILE A 169 13.50 17.30 9.47
CA ILE A 169 14.13 16.67 10.64
C ILE A 169 15.43 15.96 10.24
N THR A 170 15.44 15.27 9.10
CA THR A 170 16.64 14.59 8.59
C THR A 170 17.75 15.59 8.32
N ALA A 171 17.41 16.81 7.85
CA ALA A 171 18.38 17.88 7.60
C ALA A 171 19.13 18.32 8.86
N LEU A 172 18.55 18.13 10.05
CA LEU A 172 19.19 18.38 11.34
C LEU A 172 20.25 17.31 11.71
N ARG A 173 20.38 16.25 10.91
CA ARG A 173 21.37 15.17 11.05
C ARG A 173 21.33 14.43 12.39
N ASN A 174 20.20 14.50 13.10
CA ASN A 174 20.00 13.82 14.37
C ASN A 174 18.93 12.72 14.25
N PRO A 175 19.31 11.43 14.25
CA PRO A 175 18.33 10.34 14.12
C PRO A 175 17.38 10.26 15.33
N ALA A 176 17.81 10.70 16.52
CA ALA A 176 16.95 10.69 17.71
C ALA A 176 15.70 11.55 17.53
N LEU A 177 15.80 12.69 16.84
CA LEU A 177 14.64 13.54 16.55
C LEU A 177 13.61 12.83 15.68
N SER A 178 14.06 11.98 14.74
CA SER A 178 13.15 11.23 13.86
C SER A 178 12.35 10.20 14.66
N TYR A 179 12.99 9.52 15.63
CA TYR A 179 12.31 8.62 16.54
C TYR A 179 11.34 9.35 17.47
N ILE A 180 11.76 10.46 18.09
CA ILE A 180 10.91 11.25 19.00
C ILE A 180 9.65 11.73 18.28
N ILE A 181 9.80 12.31 17.08
CA ILE A 181 8.67 12.78 16.29
C ILE A 181 7.77 11.63 15.85
N THR A 182 8.34 10.49 15.44
CA THR A 182 7.54 9.30 15.11
C THR A 182 6.71 8.83 16.30
N LEU A 183 7.33 8.70 17.48
CA LEU A 183 6.64 8.30 18.71
C LEU A 183 5.57 9.31 19.11
N PHE A 184 5.83 10.60 18.96
CA PHE A 184 4.85 11.65 19.21
C PHE A 184 3.64 11.52 18.28
N ILE A 185 3.87 11.37 16.97
CA ILE A 185 2.79 11.23 15.97
C ILE A 185 1.99 9.94 16.19
N LEU A 186 2.63 8.83 16.57
CA LEU A 186 1.94 7.58 16.93
C LEU A 186 1.15 7.71 18.23
N GLY A 187 1.74 8.36 19.24
CA GLY A 187 1.17 8.56 20.57
C GLY A 187 0.03 9.57 20.60
N GLN A 188 -0.05 10.48 19.63
CA GLN A 188 -1.02 11.57 19.64
C GLN A 188 -2.47 11.06 19.72
N ASN A 189 -2.80 9.91 19.12
CA ASN A 189 -4.17 9.36 19.17
C ASN A 189 -4.54 8.76 20.53
N TYR A 190 -3.55 8.47 21.38
CA TYR A 190 -3.76 8.06 22.76
C TYR A 190 -3.83 9.26 23.71
N ILE A 191 -3.16 10.36 23.36
CA ILE A 191 -3.11 11.60 24.15
C ILE A 191 -4.34 12.49 23.85
N PHE A 192 -4.74 12.58 22.58
CA PHE A 192 -5.87 13.38 22.13
C PHE A 192 -7.07 12.49 21.87
N THR A 193 -8.13 12.68 22.66
CA THR A 193 -9.36 11.88 22.64
C THR A 193 -10.18 12.00 21.34
N SER A 194 -9.82 12.94 20.45
CA SER A 194 -10.47 13.12 19.15
C SER A 194 -9.61 12.50 18.05
N PRO A 195 -10.14 11.54 17.26
CA PRO A 195 -9.40 11.02 16.11
C PRO A 195 -9.27 12.14 15.07
N ASN A 196 -8.10 12.75 14.95
CA ASN A 196 -7.81 13.84 14.00
C ASN A 196 -8.21 13.43 12.55
N LEU A 197 -8.02 12.16 12.20
CA LEU A 197 -8.38 11.61 10.90
C LEU A 197 -9.89 11.31 10.74
N GLY A 198 -10.67 11.33 11.82
CA GLY A 198 -12.14 11.16 11.77
C GLY A 198 -12.86 12.25 10.97
N TYR A 199 -12.18 13.36 10.67
CA TYR A 199 -12.60 14.33 9.66
C TYR A 199 -12.89 13.68 8.30
N PHE A 200 -11.97 12.83 7.81
CA PHE A 200 -12.10 12.20 6.49
C PHE A 200 -13.30 11.28 6.41
N ASN A 201 -13.67 10.62 7.53
CA ASN A 201 -14.85 9.76 7.57
C ASN A 201 -16.14 10.58 7.38
N ARG A 202 -16.23 11.74 8.03
CA ARG A 202 -17.42 12.61 7.96
C ARG A 202 -17.56 13.28 6.58
N LYS A 203 -16.45 13.66 5.96
CA LYS A 203 -16.46 14.43 4.71
C LYS A 203 -16.44 13.56 3.45
N HIS A 204 -15.60 12.52 3.43
CA HIS A 204 -15.30 11.72 2.25
C HIS A 204 -15.71 10.25 2.39
N GLY A 205 -16.26 9.87 3.54
CA GLY A 205 -16.78 8.53 3.79
C GLY A 205 -15.74 7.53 4.30
N PRO A 206 -16.18 6.28 4.57
CA PRO A 206 -15.39 5.28 5.27
C PRO A 206 -14.21 4.74 4.47
N LEU A 207 -14.32 4.67 3.13
CA LEU A 207 -13.21 4.27 2.25
C LEU A 207 -12.02 5.23 2.39
N CYS A 208 -12.28 6.53 2.17
CA CYS A 208 -11.27 7.57 2.26
C CYS A 208 -10.65 7.59 3.66
N TYR A 209 -11.47 7.51 4.71
CA TYR A 209 -10.97 7.46 6.08
C TYR A 209 -10.04 6.28 6.35
N MET A 210 -10.49 5.06 6.07
CA MET A 210 -9.74 3.87 6.47
C MET A 210 -8.44 3.72 5.69
N VAL A 211 -8.49 3.98 4.39
CA VAL A 211 -7.28 3.91 3.57
C VAL A 211 -6.30 5.02 3.94
N THR A 212 -6.78 6.24 4.17
CA THR A 212 -5.94 7.35 4.66
C THR A 212 -5.33 7.02 6.01
N TYR A 213 -6.11 6.45 6.93
CA TYR A 213 -5.63 6.07 8.25
C TYR A 213 -4.47 5.08 8.18
N VAL A 214 -4.62 3.99 7.41
CA VAL A 214 -3.58 2.98 7.26
C VAL A 214 -2.36 3.54 6.51
N ALA A 215 -2.59 4.27 5.41
CA ALA A 215 -1.52 4.86 4.60
C ALA A 215 -0.72 5.93 5.37
N PHE A 216 -1.36 6.70 6.26
CA PHE A 216 -0.71 7.67 7.14
C PHE A 216 0.37 7.00 8.01
N TYR A 217 0.05 5.90 8.69
CA TYR A 217 1.04 5.19 9.50
C TYR A 217 2.12 4.50 8.67
N TRP A 218 1.76 3.97 7.50
CA TRP A 218 2.75 3.43 6.58
C TRP A 218 3.71 4.50 6.07
N ASN A 219 3.23 5.70 5.77
CA ASN A 219 4.06 6.82 5.36
C ASN A 219 4.98 7.27 6.48
N ILE A 220 4.51 7.33 7.73
CA ILE A 220 5.37 7.62 8.89
C ILE A 220 6.50 6.59 9.00
N ALA A 221 6.20 5.30 8.85
CA ALA A 221 7.22 4.24 8.88
C ALA A 221 8.25 4.40 7.75
N ARG A 222 7.80 4.69 6.51
CA ARG A 222 8.69 4.98 5.38
C ARG A 222 9.52 6.23 5.64
N CYS A 223 8.91 7.31 6.12
CA CYS A 223 9.58 8.55 6.49
C CYS A 223 10.67 8.32 7.54
N LEU A 224 10.38 7.55 8.59
CA LEU A 224 11.35 7.16 9.61
C LEU A 224 12.51 6.34 9.01
N SER A 225 12.20 5.33 8.18
CA SER A 225 13.21 4.53 7.47
C SER A 225 14.09 5.45 6.61
N PHE A 226 13.51 6.35 5.82
CA PHE A 226 14.26 7.35 5.07
C PHE A 226 15.23 8.13 5.96
N SER A 227 14.74 8.69 7.06
CA SER A 227 15.55 9.52 7.95
C SER A 227 16.70 8.75 8.59
N VAL A 228 16.45 7.54 9.09
CA VAL A 228 17.45 6.72 9.79
C VAL A 228 18.44 6.10 8.82
N ASP A 229 17.95 5.47 7.76
CA ASP A 229 18.77 4.75 6.77
C ASP A 229 19.68 5.74 6.03
N TYR A 230 19.14 6.89 5.62
CA TYR A 230 19.95 7.93 4.98
C TYR A 230 21.08 8.44 5.90
N LEU A 231 20.77 8.74 7.17
CA LEU A 231 21.79 9.23 8.12
C LEU A 231 22.83 8.16 8.45
N LYS A 232 22.42 6.89 8.52
CA LYS A 232 23.33 5.75 8.69
C LYS A 232 24.26 5.62 7.49
N ALA A 233 23.73 5.67 6.27
CA ALA A 233 24.52 5.62 5.04
C ALA A 233 25.49 6.80 4.92
N GLU A 234 25.07 8.02 5.26
CA GLU A 234 25.94 9.20 5.26
C GLU A 234 27.09 9.09 6.28
N ARG A 235 26.88 8.49 7.46
CA ARG A 235 27.95 8.27 8.44
C ARG A 235 29.04 7.34 7.93
N LEU A 236 28.67 6.34 7.12
CA LEU A 236 29.61 5.35 6.56
C LEU A 236 30.43 5.89 5.39
N LYS A 237 30.03 7.01 4.79
CA LYS A 237 30.75 7.63 3.68
C LYS A 237 32.03 8.35 4.14
N PRO A 238 33.10 8.35 3.31
CA PRO A 238 34.29 9.19 3.54
C PRO A 238 33.90 10.67 3.65
N GLU A 239 34.58 11.44 4.52
CA GLU A 239 34.20 12.84 4.84
C GLU A 239 34.04 13.75 3.62
N GLU A 240 34.88 13.57 2.59
CA GLU A 240 34.83 14.33 1.34
C GLU A 240 33.53 14.11 0.55
N SER A 241 32.84 12.99 0.76
CA SER A 241 31.59 12.62 0.08
C SER A 241 30.32 12.79 0.93
N ARG A 242 30.44 13.16 2.22
CA ARG A 242 29.34 13.32 3.22
C ARG A 242 28.41 14.53 3.02
N ARG A 243 28.33 15.07 1.80
CA ARG A 243 27.68 16.37 1.54
C ARG A 243 26.53 16.32 0.54
N ARG A 244 26.29 15.21 -0.16
CA ARG A 244 25.24 15.19 -1.18
C ARG A 244 23.89 14.83 -0.58
N TRP A 245 23.11 15.88 -0.28
CA TRP A 245 21.70 15.75 0.10
C TRP A 245 20.91 14.96 -0.95
N PRO A 246 19.97 14.08 -0.56
CA PRO A 246 19.26 13.25 -1.51
C PRO A 246 18.26 14.12 -2.29
N PRO A 247 18.02 13.85 -3.58
CA PRO A 247 17.02 14.58 -4.35
C PRO A 247 15.62 14.44 -3.71
N TYR A 248 14.95 15.56 -3.44
CA TYR A 248 13.63 15.59 -2.78
C TYR A 248 12.61 14.67 -3.47
N TRP A 249 12.52 14.72 -4.80
CA TRP A 249 11.61 13.88 -5.58
C TRP A 249 11.88 12.38 -5.42
N LYS A 250 13.13 11.99 -5.16
CA LYS A 250 13.46 10.58 -4.96
C LYS A 250 12.95 10.07 -3.61
N THR A 251 13.09 10.88 -2.57
CA THR A 251 12.61 10.53 -1.22
C THR A 251 11.10 10.63 -1.12
N LEU A 252 10.48 11.59 -1.83
CA LEU A 252 9.04 11.70 -1.91
C LEU A 252 8.44 10.48 -2.62
N ALA A 253 8.96 10.13 -3.81
CA ALA A 253 8.52 8.96 -4.55
C ALA A 253 8.54 7.68 -3.70
N TYR A 254 9.54 7.51 -2.84
CA TYR A 254 9.63 6.37 -1.92
C TYR A 254 8.46 6.31 -0.92
N VAL A 255 8.14 7.44 -0.30
CA VAL A 255 7.12 7.49 0.77
C VAL A 255 5.72 7.27 0.21
N ILE A 256 5.38 7.94 -0.88
CA ILE A 256 4.01 7.99 -1.39
C ILE A 256 3.75 7.07 -2.59
N TYR A 257 4.67 6.17 -2.93
CA TYR A 257 4.58 5.34 -4.14
C TYR A 257 3.24 4.61 -4.24
N VAL A 258 2.40 4.97 -5.22
CA VAL A 258 1.02 4.46 -5.37
C VAL A 258 0.89 2.95 -5.33
N PRO A 259 1.70 2.16 -6.06
CA PRO A 259 1.56 0.71 -6.03
C PRO A 259 1.72 0.12 -4.63
N THR A 260 2.38 0.84 -3.72
CA THR A 260 2.61 0.38 -2.35
C THR A 260 1.92 1.21 -1.28
N VAL A 261 1.27 2.32 -1.62
CA VAL A 261 0.83 3.32 -0.62
C VAL A 261 -0.10 2.74 0.44
N TYR A 262 -1.00 1.83 0.04
CA TYR A 262 -1.94 1.15 0.93
C TYR A 262 -1.71 -0.36 1.07
N LEU A 263 -1.42 -1.06 -0.03
CA LEU A 263 -1.31 -2.54 -0.06
C LEU A 263 0.12 -3.06 -0.23
N GLY A 264 1.11 -2.17 -0.29
CA GLY A 264 2.49 -2.59 -0.54
C GLY A 264 3.19 -3.08 0.71
N PRO A 265 4.17 -3.98 0.55
CA PRO A 265 5.06 -4.31 1.64
C PRO A 265 5.81 -3.06 2.11
N LEU A 266 6.11 -3.00 3.41
CA LEU A 266 7.04 -2.00 3.91
C LEU A 266 8.45 -2.36 3.38
N GLN A 267 8.98 -1.52 2.49
CA GLN A 267 10.33 -1.63 1.97
C GLN A 267 11.20 -0.58 2.66
N ASN A 268 12.44 -0.91 3.00
CA ASN A 268 13.38 0.05 3.58
C ASN A 268 13.92 1.02 2.52
N TYR A 269 14.37 2.20 2.95
CA TYR A 269 14.81 3.25 2.04
C TYR A 269 16.09 2.87 1.30
N ASP A 270 17.05 2.23 1.98
CA ASP A 270 18.30 1.78 1.35
C ASP A 270 18.04 0.78 0.22
N ASP A 271 17.14 -0.18 0.43
CA ASP A 271 16.74 -1.15 -0.59
C ASP A 271 16.07 -0.47 -1.78
N TYR A 272 15.19 0.49 -1.51
CA TYR A 272 14.56 1.31 -2.55
C TYR A 272 15.59 2.08 -3.37
N VAL A 273 16.53 2.75 -2.71
CA VAL A 273 17.61 3.50 -3.36
C VAL A 273 18.45 2.58 -4.25
N GLY A 274 18.77 1.38 -3.77
CA GLY A 274 19.48 0.36 -4.53
C GLY A 274 18.71 -0.08 -5.79
N GLN A 275 17.41 -0.30 -5.69
CA GLN A 275 16.57 -0.72 -6.81
C GLN A 275 16.32 0.37 -7.85
N VAL A 276 16.24 1.64 -7.41
CA VAL A 276 16.05 2.79 -8.30
C VAL A 276 17.35 3.15 -9.02
N ASN A 277 18.49 3.03 -8.35
CA ASN A 277 19.79 3.34 -8.94
C ASN A 277 20.36 2.20 -9.80
N LYS A 278 19.79 0.99 -9.72
CA LYS A 278 20.24 -0.13 -10.53
C LYS A 278 20.09 0.21 -12.01
N ASP A 279 21.19 0.08 -12.76
CA ASP A 279 21.17 0.23 -14.22
C ASP A 279 20.16 -0.76 -14.82
N ARG A 280 19.17 -0.20 -15.53
CA ARG A 280 18.16 -0.98 -16.22
C ARG A 280 18.51 -1.03 -17.70
N PRO A 281 18.30 -2.18 -18.37
CA PRO A 281 18.42 -2.22 -19.82
C PRO A 281 17.49 -1.18 -20.43
N ALA A 282 17.96 -0.52 -21.51
CA ALA A 282 17.20 0.50 -22.21
C ALA A 282 15.83 -0.08 -22.60
N CYS A 283 14.75 0.60 -22.16
CA CYS A 283 13.41 0.14 -22.46
C CYS A 283 13.19 0.23 -23.97
N THR A 284 12.83 -0.87 -24.63
CA THR A 284 12.60 -0.83 -26.08
C THR A 284 11.15 -0.44 -26.37
N PRO A 285 10.84 0.24 -27.49
CA PRO A 285 9.47 0.55 -27.90
C PRO A 285 8.57 -0.70 -27.96
N ARG A 286 9.18 -1.85 -28.27
CA ARG A 286 8.51 -3.16 -28.27
C ARG A 286 8.00 -3.56 -26.88
N GLU A 287 8.75 -3.29 -25.80
CA GLU A 287 8.31 -3.58 -24.43
C GLU A 287 7.12 -2.71 -24.01
N ILE A 288 7.11 -1.45 -24.45
CA ILE A 288 6.00 -0.52 -24.20
C ILE A 288 4.76 -1.00 -24.95
N ALA A 289 4.90 -1.34 -26.25
CA ALA A 289 3.82 -1.90 -27.05
C ALA A 289 3.27 -3.21 -26.45
N CYS A 290 4.13 -4.12 -25.99
CA CYS A 290 3.72 -5.34 -25.29
C CYS A 290 2.96 -5.04 -23.99
N SER A 291 3.37 -4.01 -23.23
CA SER A 291 2.69 -3.61 -22.00
C SER A 291 1.30 -3.03 -22.29
N ILE A 292 1.17 -2.21 -23.34
CA ILE A 292 -0.10 -1.67 -23.81
C ILE A 292 -1.03 -2.80 -24.30
N ALA A 293 -0.51 -3.75 -25.08
CA ALA A 293 -1.29 -4.89 -25.56
C ALA A 293 -1.85 -5.73 -24.41
N ARG A 294 -1.02 -6.03 -23.40
CA ARG A 294 -1.46 -6.75 -22.17
C ARG A 294 -2.50 -5.97 -21.37
N PHE A 295 -2.35 -4.64 -21.30
CA PHE A 295 -3.33 -3.79 -20.66
C PHE A 295 -4.68 -3.81 -21.41
N SER A 296 -4.67 -3.74 -22.74
CA SER A 296 -5.90 -3.81 -23.55
C SER A 296 -6.64 -5.14 -23.41
N SER A 297 -5.92 -6.27 -23.31
CA SER A 297 -6.52 -7.58 -23.05
C SER A 297 -7.07 -7.70 -21.62
N LEU A 298 -6.39 -7.11 -20.64
CA LEU A 298 -6.86 -7.12 -19.26
C LEU A 298 -8.12 -6.24 -19.09
N TRP A 299 -8.12 -5.05 -19.71
CA TRP A 299 -9.25 -4.12 -19.66
C TRP A 299 -10.51 -4.72 -20.29
N SER A 300 -10.38 -5.35 -21.46
CA SER A 300 -11.50 -6.04 -22.12
C SER A 300 -12.05 -7.22 -21.31
N SER A 301 -11.21 -7.89 -20.51
CA SER A 301 -11.67 -8.95 -19.60
C SER A 301 -12.38 -8.44 -18.34
N LEU A 302 -12.04 -7.23 -17.88
CA LEU A 302 -12.59 -6.62 -16.66
C LEU A 302 -13.82 -5.75 -16.94
N CYS A 303 -13.97 -5.26 -18.17
CA CYS A 303 -15.15 -4.58 -18.67
C CYS A 303 -15.73 -5.38 -19.84
N PRO A 304 -16.40 -6.52 -19.61
CA PRO A 304 -17.17 -7.16 -20.67
C PRO A 304 -18.20 -6.14 -21.14
N ASN A 305 -18.31 -5.97 -22.47
CA ASN A 305 -19.28 -5.07 -23.09
C ASN A 305 -20.64 -5.22 -22.39
N GLY A 306 -21.04 -4.19 -21.65
CA GLY A 306 -22.41 -4.05 -21.21
C GLY A 306 -23.26 -3.93 -22.47
N SER A 307 -24.00 -4.98 -22.79
CA SER A 307 -25.16 -4.89 -23.65
C SER A 307 -26.09 -3.84 -23.03
N TYR A 308 -26.02 -2.62 -23.57
CA TYR A 308 -27.09 -1.65 -23.47
C TYR A 308 -28.27 -2.21 -24.26
N ASP A 309 -28.98 -3.18 -23.68
CA ASP A 309 -30.33 -3.49 -24.13
C ASP A 309 -31.22 -2.37 -23.62
N SER A 310 -31.66 -1.60 -24.61
CA SER A 310 -32.64 -0.54 -24.53
C SER A 310 -33.97 -1.14 -24.06
N PHE A 311 -34.38 -0.81 -22.84
CA PHE A 311 -35.78 -0.95 -22.44
C PHE A 311 -36.54 0.30 -22.92
N HIS A 312 -37.19 0.13 -24.07
CA HIS A 312 -38.48 0.75 -24.36
C HIS A 312 -39.58 -0.06 -23.65
#